data_AF-A0A2V8JDI6-F1
#
_entry.id   AF-A0A2V8JDI6-F1
#
_cell.length_a   1.000
_cell.length_b   1.000
_cell.length_c   1.000
_cell.angle_alpha   90.00
_cell.angle_beta   90.00
_cell.angle_gamma   90.00
#
_symmetry.space_group_name_H-M   'P 1'
#
loop_
_entity.id
_entity.type
_entity.pdbx_description
1 polymer ?
#
loop_
_entity_poly.entity_id
_entity_poly.type
_entity_poly.pdbx_seq_one_letter_code
_entity_poly.pdbx_strand_id
1 'polypeptide(L)' 'MLDMNGHPQTEATHITERFRRRNFGHIDLEVTIDDPAAYTRPWTVALAGLDFFPDEDLIEAICENEKDLPHVVGK' A
#
# COMPACT_ATOMS: atom_id res chain seq x y z
N MET A 1 -11.75 3.82 -1.81
CA MET A 1 -10.48 4.53 -2.08
C MET A 1 -9.38 3.54 -1.81
N LEU A 2 -8.44 3.39 -2.75
CA LEU A 2 -7.39 2.39 -2.71
C LEU A 2 -6.21 2.82 -1.83
N ASP A 3 -5.85 4.10 -1.87
CA ASP A 3 -4.71 4.66 -1.14
C ASP A 3 -4.91 6.13 -0.76
N MET A 4 -3.92 6.71 -0.07
CA MET A 4 -3.97 8.10 0.39
C MET A 4 -3.94 9.12 -0.75
N ASN A 5 -3.55 8.72 -1.96
CA ASN A 5 -3.57 9.57 -3.15
C ASN A 5 -4.96 9.63 -3.81
N GLY A 6 -5.95 8.92 -3.26
CA GLY A 6 -7.32 8.97 -3.75
C GLY A 6 -7.57 8.05 -4.94
N HIS A 7 -6.70 7.07 -5.21
CA HIS A 7 -6.92 6.16 -6.32
C HIS A 7 -8.25 5.39 -6.16
N PRO A 8 -9.04 5.24 -7.24
CA PRO A 8 -10.35 4.59 -7.16
C PRO A 8 -10.23 3.10 -6.83
N GLN A 9 -11.26 2.57 -6.15
CA GLN A 9 -11.40 1.14 -5.84
C GLN A 9 -12.90 0.81 -5.85
N THR A 10 -13.27 -0.28 -6.51
CA THR A 10 -14.64 -0.78 -6.58
C THR A 10 -14.79 -2.16 -5.92
N GLU A 11 -16.01 -2.65 -5.81
CA GLU A 11 -16.30 -4.01 -5.33
C GLU A 11 -15.78 -5.11 -6.27
N ALA A 12 -15.43 -4.77 -7.52
CA ALA A 12 -14.83 -5.70 -8.48
C ALA A 12 -13.32 -5.89 -8.28
N THR A 13 -12.71 -5.21 -7.30
CA THR A 13 -11.27 -5.24 -7.07
C THR A 13 -10.78 -6.62 -6.64
N HIS A 14 -9.77 -7.12 -7.34
CA HIS A 14 -8.97 -8.27 -6.94
C HIS A 14 -7.51 -7.86 -6.76
N ILE A 15 -6.98 -8.01 -5.53
CA ILE A 15 -5.60 -7.69 -5.20
C ILE A 15 -4.81 -8.99 -5.07
N THR A 16 -3.67 -9.07 -5.74
CA THR A 16 -2.72 -10.19 -5.60
C THR A 16 -1.41 -9.68 -5.04
N GLU A 17 -1.04 -10.17 -3.86
CA GLU A 17 0.21 -9.86 -3.18
C GLU A 17 1.20 -11.03 -3.29
N ARG A 18 2.43 -10.75 -3.73
CA ARG A 18 3.51 -11.72 -3.79
C ARG A 18 4.65 -11.29 -2.89
N PHE A 19 4.82 -12.04 -1.82
CA PHE A 19 5.89 -11.84 -0.85
C PHE A 19 7.11 -12.69 -1.19
N ARG A 20 8.30 -12.08 -1.21
CA ARG A 20 9.59 -12.76 -1.36
C ARG A 20 10.52 -12.35 -0.23
N ARG A 21 10.78 -13.27 0.69
CA ARG A 21 11.80 -13.09 1.73
C ARG A 21 13.20 -13.18 1.11
N ARG A 22 13.94 -12.06 1.04
CA ARG A 22 15.30 -12.03 0.48
C ARG A 22 16.31 -12.63 1.46
N ASN A 23 16.19 -12.24 2.73
CA ASN A 23 16.98 -12.75 3.84
C ASN A 23 16.22 -12.51 5.15
N PHE A 24 16.89 -12.65 6.29
CA PHE A 24 16.23 -12.46 7.58
C PHE A 24 15.66 -11.06 7.77
N GLY A 25 16.36 -10.03 7.26
CA GLY A 25 16.07 -8.62 7.50
C GLY A 25 15.25 -7.91 6.42
N HIS A 26 15.06 -8.52 5.24
CA HIS A 26 14.41 -7.84 4.11
C HIS A 26 13.43 -8.72 3.34
N ILE A 27 12.31 -8.11 2.95
CA ILE A 27 11.27 -8.70 2.12
C ILE A 27 11.02 -7.82 0.89
N ASP A 28 10.71 -8.45 -0.24
CA ASP A 28 10.10 -7.78 -1.39
C ASP A 28 8.61 -8.11 -1.44
N LEU A 29 7.81 -7.12 -1.77
CA LEU A 29 6.38 -7.24 -1.96
C LEU A 29 6.01 -6.72 -3.35
N GLU A 30 5.38 -7.57 -4.16
CA GLU A 30 4.71 -7.14 -5.39
C GLU A 30 3.21 -7.14 -5.15
N VAL A 31 2.54 -6.03 -5.42
CA VAL A 31 1.09 -5.88 -5.33
C VAL A 31 0.54 -5.64 -6.72
N THR A 32 -0.33 -6.52 -7.20
CA THR A 32 -1.05 -6.35 -8.46
C THR A 32 -2.52 -6.06 -8.18
N ILE A 33 -3.04 -5.00 -8.78
CA ILE A 33 -4.41 -4.54 -8.63
C ILE A 33 -5.13 -4.76 -9.95
N ASP A 34 -6.20 -5.53 -9.89
CA ASP A 34 -7.11 -5.79 -11.00
C ASP A 34 -8.51 -5.29 -10.60
N ASP A 35 -8.90 -4.15 -11.15
CA ASP A 35 -10.24 -3.59 -10.99
C ASP A 35 -10.70 -3.03 -12.34
N PRO A 36 -11.42 -3.81 -13.16
CA PRO A 36 -11.84 -3.42 -14.50
C PRO A 36 -12.92 -2.33 -14.50
N ALA A 37 -13.56 -2.07 -13.35
CA ALA A 37 -14.54 -1.00 -13.22
C ALA A 37 -13.88 0.36 -12.93
N ALA A 38 -12.64 0.37 -12.42
CA ALA A 38 -11.86 1.59 -12.17
C ALA A 38 -10.69 1.82 -13.14
N TYR A 39 -10.05 0.75 -13.66
CA TYR A 39 -8.82 0.84 -14.45
C TYR A 39 -8.94 0.12 -15.79
N THR A 40 -8.21 0.60 -16.80
CA THR A 40 -8.24 0.01 -18.15
C THR A 40 -7.46 -1.30 -18.27
N ARG A 41 -6.61 -1.62 -17.30
CA ARG A 41 -5.81 -2.84 -17.23
C ARG A 41 -5.27 -3.04 -15.81
N PRO A 42 -4.95 -4.29 -15.42
CA PRO A 42 -4.20 -4.54 -14.20
C PRO A 42 -2.86 -3.80 -14.19
N TRP A 43 -2.41 -3.43 -13.00
CA TRP A 43 -1.11 -2.79 -12.78
C TRP A 43 -0.46 -3.31 -11.50
N THR A 44 0.86 -3.22 -11.46
CA THR A 44 1.68 -3.81 -10.39
C THR A 44 2.63 -2.77 -9.82
N VAL A 45 2.75 -2.76 -8.49
CA VAL A 45 3.78 -2.02 -7.75
C VAL A 45 4.70 -3.01 -7.06
N ALA A 46 6.01 -2.76 -7.15
CA ALA A 46 7.02 -3.51 -6.44
C ALA A 46 7.63 -2.65 -5.33
N LEU A 47 7.46 -3.10 -4.10
CA LEU A 47 8.08 -2.55 -2.91
C LEU A 47 9.27 -3.43 -2.56
N ALA A 48 10.47 -2.94 -2.86
CA ALA A 48 11.69 -3.68 -2.61
C ALA A 48 12.29 -3.28 -1.27
N GLY A 49 12.55 -4.27 -0.41
CA GLY A 49 13.45 -4.10 0.73
C GLY A 49 12.75 -3.54 1.95
N LEU A 50 11.52 -3.98 2.16
CA LEU A 50 10.82 -3.74 3.41
C LEU A 50 11.66 -4.32 4.55
N ASP A 51 12.04 -3.46 5.48
CA ASP A 51 12.91 -3.80 6.60
C ASP A 51 12.15 -4.56 7.68
N PHE A 52 12.83 -5.53 8.28
CA PHE A 52 12.35 -6.28 9.42
C PHE A 52 12.67 -5.52 10.71
N PHE A 53 11.62 -5.17 11.45
CA PHE A 53 11.72 -4.54 12.78
C PHE A 53 11.31 -5.57 13.85
N PRO A 54 12.27 -6.33 14.44
CA PRO A 54 11.97 -7.48 15.31
C PRO A 54 11.30 -7.12 16.64
N ASP A 55 11.59 -5.93 17.15
CA ASP A 55 11.20 -5.49 18.50
C ASP A 55 10.12 -4.38 18.44
N GLU A 56 9.53 -4.17 17.26
CA GLU A 56 8.47 -3.19 17.06
C GLU A 56 7.11 -3.86 16.89
N ASP A 57 6.10 -3.25 17.49
CA ASP A 57 4.70 -3.63 17.29
C ASP A 57 4.16 -3.01 15.99
N LEU A 58 3.17 -3.66 15.38
CA LEU A 58 2.44 -3.08 14.27
C LEU A 58 1.70 -1.84 14.76
N ILE A 59 2.14 -0.65 14.34
CA ILE A 59 1.49 0.61 14.68
C ILE A 59 0.19 0.71 13.88
N GLU A 60 -0.94 0.74 14.57
CA GLU A 60 -2.22 1.08 13.99
C GLU A 60 -2.29 2.59 13.71
N ALA A 61 -2.70 2.97 12.50
CA ALA A 61 -2.99 4.36 12.18
C ALA A 61 -4.48 4.64 12.39
N ILE A 62 -4.81 5.46 13.39
CA ILE A 62 -6.17 5.97 13.63
C ILE A 62 -6.17 7.47 13.36
N CYS A 63 -6.99 7.91 12.39
CA CYS A 63 -7.18 9.32 12.09
C CYS A 63 -8.14 9.99 13.11
N GLU A 64 -7.71 10.15 14.36
CA GLU A 64 -8.46 10.90 15.36
C GLU A 64 -7.81 12.28 15.61
N ASN A 65 -8.54 13.36 15.27
CA ASN A 65 -8.06 14.76 15.37
C ASN A 65 -6.82 15.07 14.51
N GLU A 66 -6.79 14.53 13.29
CA GLU A 66 -5.80 14.87 12.26
C GLU A 66 -5.81 16.39 11.95
N LYS A 67 -4.64 17.03 11.98
CA LYS A 67 -4.45 18.46 11.71
C LYS A 67 -3.31 18.75 10.73
N ASP A 68 -2.70 17.71 10.17
CA ASP A 68 -1.55 17.82 9.31
C ASP A 68 -1.92 17.84 7.82
N LEU A 69 -3.16 17.49 7.44
CA LEU A 69 -3.71 17.68 6.10
C LEU A 69 -3.43 19.09 5.51
N PRO A 70 -3.59 20.21 6.24
CA PRO A 70 -3.23 21.55 5.75
C PRO A 70 -1.72 21.78 5.55
N HIS A 71 -0.87 20.94 6.17
CA HIS A 71 0.58 21.02 6.09
C HIS A 71 1.18 20.09 5.01
N VAL A 72 0.35 19.26 4.35
CA VAL A 72 0.78 18.46 3.19
C VAL A 72 0.95 19.37 1.98
N VAL A 73 2.21 19.66 1.62
CA VAL A 73 2.54 20.47 0.44
C VAL A 73 2.94 19.54 -0.71
N GLY A 74 2.06 19.38 -1.70
CA GLY A 74 2.36 18.62 -2.91
C GLY A 74 1.09 18.33 -3.71
N LYS A 75 0.94 19.04 -4.84
CA LYS A 75 -0.08 18.83 -5.86
C LYS A 75 0.44 17.86 -6.92
#